data_AF-A0A1F4P936-F1
#
_entry.id   AF-A0A1F4P936-F1
#
_cell.length_a   1.000
_cell.length_b   1.000
_cell.length_c   1.000
_cell.angle_alpha   90.00
_cell.angle_beta   90.00
_cell.angle_gamma   90.00
#
_symmetry.space_group_name_H-M   'P 1'
#
loop_
_entity.id
_entity.type
_entity.pdbx_description
1 polymer ?
#
loop_
_entity_poly.entity_id
_entity_poly.type
_entity_poly.pdbx_seq_one_letter_code
_entity_poly.pdbx_strand_id
1 'polypeptide(L)'
;MLTTAVSNMETAYTDAAGRPAGVGPNLNLGAGTVAGQTLVPGTYTWGSNVTITTDLTLNGGPADVWLFQITGTLDLSPNMKVILTGGALPKNVFWQVAGAVTLFTGSHFEGTILAQTNIAMQTGASMNGRFLAQTGVSLQQNAITIPAP
;
A
#
# COMPACT_ATOMS: atom_id res chain seq x y z
N MET A 1 7.87 -16.61 18.88
CA MET A 1 7.50 -15.19 19.12
C MET A 1 7.88 -14.28 17.95
N LEU A 2 9.11 -14.25 17.40
CA LEU A 2 9.38 -13.55 16.12
C LEU A 2 9.16 -14.43 14.88
N THR A 3 9.55 -15.70 14.92
CA THR A 3 9.33 -16.67 13.84
C THR A 3 7.84 -16.77 13.45
N THR A 4 6.95 -16.76 14.45
CA THR A 4 5.50 -16.75 14.24
C THR A 4 5.03 -15.48 13.54
N ALA A 5 5.56 -14.31 13.92
CA ALA A 5 5.20 -13.04 13.28
C ALA A 5 5.65 -12.98 11.81
N VAL A 6 6.86 -13.48 11.51
CA VAL A 6 7.37 -13.59 10.13
C VAL A 6 6.51 -14.56 9.31
N SER A 7 6.22 -15.75 9.86
CA SER A 7 5.34 -16.72 9.19
C SER A 7 3.93 -16.17 8.95
N ASN A 8 3.38 -15.40 9.89
CA ASN A 8 2.08 -14.73 9.72
C ASN A 8 2.13 -13.66 8.63
N MET A 9 3.23 -12.89 8.55
CA MET A 9 3.45 -11.92 7.47
C MET A 9 3.52 -12.63 6.11
N GLU A 10 4.29 -13.72 5.99
CA GLU A 10 4.39 -14.50 4.76
C GLU A 10 3.03 -15.09 4.35
N THR A 11 2.26 -15.58 5.32
CA THR A 11 0.89 -16.05 5.11
C THR A 11 -0.01 -14.93 4.61
N ALA A 12 0.04 -13.75 5.24
CA ALA A 12 -0.76 -12.59 4.83
C ALA A 12 -0.38 -12.10 3.43
N TYR A 13 0.92 -12.08 3.09
CA TYR A 13 1.39 -11.78 1.74
C TYR A 13 0.81 -12.75 0.72
N THR A 14 0.87 -14.06 1.03
CA THR A 14 0.39 -15.12 0.13
C THR A 14 -1.13 -15.08 -0.04
N ASP A 15 -1.89 -14.84 1.04
CA ASP A 15 -3.34 -14.63 0.98
C ASP A 15 -3.69 -13.42 0.11
N ALA A 16 -3.05 -12.27 0.37
CA ALA A 16 -3.28 -11.05 -0.38
C ALA A 16 -2.96 -11.21 -1.87
N ALA A 17 -1.84 -11.84 -2.22
CA ALA A 17 -1.45 -12.13 -3.60
C ALA A 17 -2.38 -13.16 -4.28
N GLY A 18 -2.96 -14.08 -3.50
CA GLY A 18 -3.84 -15.14 -3.97
C GLY A 18 -5.32 -14.77 -4.11
N ARG A 19 -5.75 -13.59 -3.63
CA ARG A 19 -7.12 -13.12 -3.83
C ARG A 19 -7.45 -12.96 -5.32
N PRO A 20 -8.73 -13.12 -5.72
CA PRO A 20 -9.15 -12.85 -7.09
C PRO A 20 -8.71 -11.46 -7.54
N ALA A 21 -8.06 -11.40 -8.71
CA ALA A 21 -7.57 -10.15 -9.28
C ALA A 21 -8.73 -9.17 -9.53
N GLY A 22 -8.41 -7.87 -9.49
CA GLY A 22 -9.27 -6.83 -10.02
C GLY A 22 -9.61 -7.10 -11.48
N VAL A 23 -10.82 -6.75 -11.89
CA VAL A 23 -11.32 -6.91 -13.26
C VAL A 23 -11.79 -5.58 -13.83
N GLY A 24 -11.91 -5.50 -15.15
CA GLY A 24 -12.39 -4.30 -15.84
C GLY A 24 -11.55 -3.07 -15.46
N PRO A 25 -12.16 -2.00 -14.93
CA PRO A 25 -11.44 -0.77 -14.58
C PRO A 25 -10.42 -0.93 -13.44
N ASN A 26 -10.50 -2.02 -12.66
CA ASN A 26 -9.57 -2.28 -11.55
C ASN A 26 -8.32 -3.07 -11.98
N LEU A 27 -8.28 -3.55 -13.23
CA LEU A 27 -7.11 -4.23 -13.79
C LEU A 27 -6.24 -3.23 -14.54
N ASN A 28 -4.97 -3.12 -14.16
CA ASN A 28 -3.98 -2.22 -14.74
C ASN A 28 -4.45 -0.77 -14.82
N LEU A 29 -5.15 -0.30 -13.78
CA LEU A 29 -5.67 1.07 -13.70
C LEU A 29 -4.58 2.11 -14.01
N GLY A 30 -4.86 3.03 -14.92
CA GLY A 30 -3.92 4.07 -15.33
C GLY A 30 -2.63 3.54 -15.97
N ALA A 31 -2.63 2.28 -16.45
CA ALA A 31 -1.44 1.59 -16.96
C ALA A 31 -0.24 1.64 -15.98
N GLY A 32 -0.52 1.61 -14.68
CA GLY A 32 0.49 1.70 -13.61
C GLY A 32 0.79 3.13 -13.15
N THR A 33 0.39 4.16 -13.89
CA THR A 33 0.46 5.55 -13.39
C THR A 33 -0.89 5.95 -12.81
N VAL A 34 -0.99 5.99 -11.49
CA VAL A 34 -2.22 6.36 -10.77
C VAL A 34 -2.19 7.87 -10.51
N ALA A 35 -3.12 8.60 -11.14
CA ALA A 35 -3.21 10.05 -11.03
C ALA A 35 -4.66 10.54 -10.91
N GLY A 36 -4.95 11.39 -9.92
CA GLY A 36 -6.24 12.06 -9.73
C GLY A 36 -7.38 11.12 -9.37
N GLN A 37 -7.06 9.92 -8.86
CA GLN A 37 -8.06 8.88 -8.67
C GLN A 37 -8.73 8.96 -7.30
N THR A 38 -10.04 8.71 -7.32
CA THR A 38 -10.81 8.32 -6.14
C THR A 38 -11.23 6.88 -6.32
N LEU A 39 -10.73 5.98 -5.46
CA LEU A 39 -10.97 4.56 -5.54
C LEU A 39 -12.00 4.13 -4.50
N VAL A 40 -13.01 3.41 -4.98
CA VAL A 40 -14.01 2.75 -4.14
C VAL A 40 -13.45 1.42 -3.63
N PRO A 41 -14.10 0.78 -2.64
CA PRO A 41 -13.62 -0.48 -2.09
C PRO A 41 -13.52 -1.58 -3.15
N GLY A 42 -12.51 -2.44 -3.03
CA GLY A 42 -12.32 -3.57 -3.94
C GLY A 42 -10.87 -4.00 -4.12
N THR A 43 -10.68 -5.01 -4.97
CA THR A 43 -9.36 -5.46 -5.41
C THR A 43 -8.95 -4.72 -6.67
N TYR A 44 -7.73 -4.19 -6.66
CA TYR A 44 -7.06 -3.57 -7.79
C TYR A 44 -5.76 -4.31 -8.07
N THR A 45 -5.49 -4.63 -9.34
CA THR A 45 -4.36 -5.48 -9.71
C THR A 45 -3.56 -4.84 -10.84
N TRP A 46 -2.25 -4.81 -10.68
CA TRP A 46 -1.32 -4.40 -11.72
C TRP A 46 -0.30 -5.50 -11.99
N GLY A 47 -0.18 -5.88 -13.25
CA GLY A 47 0.89 -6.75 -13.76
C GLY A 47 2.22 -6.00 -14.00
N SER A 48 2.34 -4.77 -13.49
CA SER A 48 3.42 -3.83 -13.76
C SER A 48 3.83 -3.09 -12.48
N ASN A 49 4.80 -2.19 -12.62
CA ASN A 49 5.07 -1.18 -11.61
C ASN A 49 3.87 -0.24 -11.46
N VAL A 50 3.74 0.33 -10.27
CA VAL A 50 2.75 1.36 -9.93
C VAL A 50 3.46 2.60 -9.40
N THR A 51 3.10 3.76 -9.95
CA THR A 51 3.53 5.07 -9.46
C THR A 51 2.31 5.93 -9.19
N ILE A 52 2.13 6.36 -7.94
CA ILE A 52 1.11 7.32 -7.54
C ILE A 52 1.73 8.71 -7.69
N THR A 53 1.25 9.47 -8.68
CA THR A 53 1.86 10.75 -9.10
C THR A 53 1.13 11.99 -8.60
N THR A 54 -0.08 11.81 -8.08
CA THR A 54 -0.89 12.84 -7.42
C THR A 54 -1.58 12.21 -6.21
N ASP A 55 -2.26 13.00 -5.39
CA ASP A 55 -3.03 12.47 -4.26
C ASP A 55 -4.02 11.39 -4.72
N LEU A 56 -4.04 10.28 -3.98
CA LEU A 56 -4.92 9.14 -4.18
C LEU A 56 -5.95 9.11 -3.06
N THR A 57 -7.23 9.23 -3.40
CA THR A 57 -8.31 9.14 -2.40
C THR A 57 -8.90 7.74 -2.38
N LEU A 58 -9.05 7.14 -1.20
CA LEU A 58 -9.78 5.91 -0.95
C LEU A 58 -11.08 6.28 -0.23
N ASN A 59 -12.21 6.12 -0.92
CA ASN A 59 -13.50 6.58 -0.44
C ASN A 59 -14.44 5.40 -0.18
N GLY A 60 -14.77 5.19 1.10
CA GLY A 60 -15.71 4.16 1.54
C GLY A 60 -15.93 4.21 3.04
N GLY A 61 -16.72 3.30 3.56
CA GLY A 61 -17.10 3.21 4.96
C GLY A 61 -16.06 2.51 5.86
N PRO A 62 -16.33 2.44 7.17
CA PRO A 62 -15.39 1.90 8.16
C PRO A 62 -15.20 0.37 8.10
N ALA A 63 -16.08 -0.33 7.38
CA ALA A 63 -15.98 -1.78 7.16
C ALA A 63 -15.45 -2.13 5.76
N ASP A 64 -15.27 -1.13 4.90
CA ASP A 64 -14.86 -1.34 3.53
C ASP A 64 -13.36 -1.66 3.43
N VAL A 65 -13.00 -2.46 2.44
CA VAL A 65 -11.66 -3.01 2.25
C VAL A 65 -11.11 -2.67 0.87
N TRP A 66 -9.83 -2.30 0.85
CA TRP A 66 -9.05 -2.15 -0.37
C TRP A 66 -7.92 -3.16 -0.37
N LEU A 67 -7.76 -3.85 -1.49
CA LEU A 67 -6.62 -4.71 -1.74
C LEU A 67 -5.94 -4.29 -3.04
N PHE A 68 -4.70 -3.84 -2.93
CA PHE A 68 -3.85 -3.51 -4.08
C PHE A 68 -2.84 -4.64 -4.27
N GLN A 69 -2.91 -5.33 -5.41
CA GLN A 69 -1.97 -6.38 -5.82
C GLN A 69 -1.05 -5.83 -6.91
N ILE A 70 0.24 -5.79 -6.64
CA ILE A 70 1.23 -5.17 -7.53
C ILE A 70 2.36 -6.16 -7.76
N THR A 71 2.51 -6.64 -9.00
CA THR A 71 3.60 -7.57 -9.35
C THR A 71 4.94 -6.85 -9.57
N GLY A 72 4.93 -5.53 -9.74
CA GLY A 72 6.11 -4.68 -9.85
C GLY A 72 6.45 -3.93 -8.57
N THR A 73 7.09 -2.77 -8.71
CA THR A 73 7.35 -1.83 -7.61
C THR A 73 6.17 -0.92 -7.33
N LEU A 74 6.14 -0.30 -6.15
CA LEU A 74 5.19 0.75 -5.76
C LEU A 74 5.94 2.01 -5.35
N ASP A 75 5.69 3.12 -6.04
CA ASP A 75 6.25 4.43 -5.72
C ASP A 75 5.13 5.43 -5.37
N LEU A 76 5.23 6.09 -4.21
CA LEU A 76 4.43 7.28 -3.89
C LEU A 76 5.29 8.52 -4.06
N SER A 77 4.92 9.37 -5.02
CA SER A 77 5.70 10.55 -5.43
C SER A 77 5.89 11.58 -4.28
N PRO A 78 6.90 12.46 -4.36
CA PRO A 78 7.19 13.44 -3.32
C PRO A 78 5.96 14.29 -2.96
N ASN A 79 5.75 14.52 -1.67
CA ASN A 79 4.65 15.32 -1.09
C ASN A 79 3.23 14.83 -1.41
N MET A 80 3.05 13.71 -2.12
CA MET A 80 1.74 13.15 -2.42
C MET A 80 1.21 12.31 -1.27
N LYS A 81 -0.11 12.15 -1.22
CA LYS A 81 -0.81 11.51 -0.11
C LYS A 81 -1.75 10.42 -0.58
N VAL A 82 -1.82 9.34 0.19
CA VAL A 82 -3.01 8.47 0.24
C VAL A 82 -3.96 9.07 1.26
N ILE A 83 -5.19 9.34 0.86
CA ILE A 83 -6.21 10.04 1.66
C ILE A 83 -7.38 9.09 1.88
N LEU A 84 -7.82 8.94 3.13
CA LEU A 84 -9.00 8.15 3.48
C LEU A 84 -10.20 9.07 3.70
N THR A 85 -11.32 8.79 3.03
CA THR A 85 -12.58 9.53 3.17
C THR A 85 -13.75 8.59 3.38
N GLY A 86 -14.91 9.14 3.77
CA GLY A 86 -16.15 8.35 3.94
C GLY A 86 -16.20 7.49 5.21
N GLY A 87 -15.16 7.52 6.04
CA GLY A 87 -15.00 6.67 7.22
C GLY A 87 -14.05 5.49 7.01
N ALA A 88 -13.42 5.38 5.83
CA ALA A 88 -12.39 4.39 5.55
C ALA A 88 -11.28 4.39 6.62
N LEU A 89 -10.82 3.20 6.99
CA LEU A 89 -9.82 3.00 8.05
C LEU A 89 -8.55 2.36 7.47
N PRO A 90 -7.35 2.80 7.89
CA PRO A 90 -6.09 2.28 7.35
C PRO A 90 -5.90 0.80 7.63
N LYS A 91 -6.47 0.27 8.71
CA LYS A 91 -6.44 -1.16 9.02
C LYS A 91 -7.15 -2.04 7.96
N ASN A 92 -7.98 -1.46 7.10
CA ASN A 92 -8.68 -2.16 6.02
C ASN A 92 -8.06 -1.93 4.62
N VAL A 93 -6.91 -1.26 4.55
CA VAL A 93 -6.21 -0.99 3.29
C VAL A 93 -4.96 -1.87 3.22
N PHE A 94 -4.88 -2.73 2.22
CA PHE A 94 -3.79 -3.69 2.07
C PHE A 94 -3.07 -3.49 0.73
N TRP A 95 -1.73 -3.43 0.79
CA TRP A 95 -0.85 -3.25 -0.35
C TRP A 95 0.10 -4.44 -0.44
N GLN A 96 -0.21 -5.41 -1.30
CA GLN A 96 0.69 -6.50 -1.62
C GLN A 96 1.57 -6.09 -2.80
N VAL A 97 2.89 -6.09 -2.58
CA VAL A 97 3.87 -5.64 -3.58
C VAL A 97 4.99 -6.67 -3.72
N ALA A 98 5.16 -7.22 -4.92
CA ALA A 98 6.20 -8.20 -5.21
C ALA A 98 7.59 -7.54 -5.41
N GLY A 99 7.61 -6.29 -5.88
CA GLY A 99 8.81 -5.46 -5.95
C GLY A 99 9.10 -4.69 -4.66
N ALA A 100 9.95 -3.66 -4.81
CA ALA A 100 10.25 -2.71 -3.76
C ALA A 100 9.14 -1.67 -3.61
N VAL A 101 9.03 -1.08 -2.42
CA VAL A 101 8.16 0.08 -2.15
C VAL A 101 9.01 1.30 -1.83
N THR A 102 8.75 2.42 -2.49
CA THR A 102 9.42 3.70 -2.22
C THR A 102 8.41 4.78 -1.87
N LEU A 103 8.48 5.30 -0.66
CA LEU A 103 7.73 6.48 -0.22
C LEU A 103 8.68 7.68 -0.28
N PHE A 104 8.49 8.54 -1.29
CA PHE A 104 9.39 9.66 -1.51
C PHE A 104 9.21 10.78 -0.48
N THR A 105 10.15 11.72 -0.49
CA THR A 105 10.26 12.82 0.48
C THR A 105 8.93 13.51 0.73
N GLY A 106 8.56 13.69 2.01
CA GLY A 106 7.35 14.41 2.44
C GLY A 106 6.01 13.73 2.09
N SER A 107 6.01 12.53 1.52
CA SER A 107 4.78 11.81 1.19
C SER A 107 4.04 11.30 2.44
N HIS A 108 2.74 11.02 2.31
CA HIS A 108 1.92 10.42 3.38
C HIS A 108 1.21 9.17 2.89
N PHE A 109 1.33 8.07 3.63
CA PHE A 109 0.81 6.77 3.24
C PHE A 109 -0.17 6.19 4.28
N GLU A 110 -1.17 5.45 3.81
CA GLU A 110 -2.21 4.84 4.63
C GLU A 110 -2.34 3.35 4.28
N GLY A 111 -2.30 2.47 5.29
CA GLY A 111 -2.56 1.04 5.10
C GLY A 111 -1.51 0.07 5.63
N THR A 112 -1.65 -1.21 5.30
CA THR A 112 -0.67 -2.26 5.59
C THR A 112 0.07 -2.63 4.31
N ILE A 113 1.39 -2.44 4.29
CA ILE A 113 2.25 -2.85 3.18
C ILE A 113 2.81 -4.24 3.47
N LEU A 114 2.54 -5.19 2.57
CA LEU A 114 3.08 -6.54 2.50
C LEU A 114 4.05 -6.60 1.32
N ALA A 115 5.33 -6.30 1.56
CA ALA A 115 6.35 -6.24 0.52
C ALA A 115 7.21 -7.52 0.50
N GLN A 116 7.39 -8.11 -0.68
CA GLN A 116 8.27 -9.26 -0.88
C GLN A 116 9.75 -8.86 -0.81
N THR A 117 10.07 -7.60 -1.09
CA THR A 117 11.43 -7.09 -0.99
C THR A 117 11.49 -5.95 0.02
N ASN A 118 12.18 -4.84 -0.30
CA ASN A 118 12.44 -3.77 0.65
C ASN A 118 11.36 -2.70 0.62
N ILE A 119 11.22 -1.99 1.75
CA ILE A 119 10.43 -0.76 1.87
C ILE A 119 11.39 0.38 2.22
N ALA A 120 11.40 1.44 1.42
CA ALA A 120 12.23 2.61 1.62
C ALA A 120 11.36 3.86 1.82
N MET A 121 11.54 4.53 2.95
CA MET A 121 10.95 5.84 3.21
C MET A 121 12.03 6.92 3.17
N GLN A 122 11.85 7.91 2.30
CA GLN A 122 12.74 9.07 2.22
C GLN A 122 12.36 10.14 3.24
N THR A 123 13.22 11.15 3.37
CA THR A 123 13.15 12.20 4.38
C THR A 123 11.74 12.75 4.60
N GLY A 124 11.27 12.69 5.84
CA GLY A 124 10.00 13.31 6.25
C GLY A 124 8.74 12.67 5.68
N ALA A 125 8.83 11.55 4.94
CA ALA A 125 7.65 10.76 4.63
C ALA A 125 7.00 10.24 5.91
N SER A 126 5.68 10.05 5.90
CA SER A 126 4.90 9.62 7.07
C SER A 126 3.91 8.51 6.71
N MET A 127 3.53 7.73 7.70
CA MET A 127 2.57 6.64 7.51
C MET A 127 1.69 6.38 8.73
N ASN A 128 0.43 6.07 8.45
CA ASN A 128 -0.49 5.42 9.39
C ASN A 128 -0.81 4.02 8.88
N GLY A 129 -0.17 3.02 9.49
CA GLY A 129 -0.07 1.71 8.87
C GLY A 129 0.94 0.73 9.49
N ARG A 130 1.25 -0.32 8.72
CA ARG A 130 2.27 -1.32 9.06
C ARG A 130 3.22 -1.56 7.88
N PHE A 131 4.51 -1.67 8.17
CA PHE A 131 5.55 -2.08 7.23
C PHE A 131 5.93 -3.53 7.46
N LEU A 132 5.54 -4.41 6.55
CA LEU A 132 5.84 -5.83 6.63
C LEU A 132 6.65 -6.22 5.38
N ALA A 133 7.96 -6.07 5.48
CA ALA A 133 8.92 -6.36 4.43
C ALA A 133 9.61 -7.70 4.67
N GLN A 134 9.73 -8.53 3.64
CA GLN A 134 10.44 -9.82 3.73
C GLN A 134 11.97 -9.67 3.68
N THR A 135 12.50 -8.52 3.28
CA THR A 135 13.95 -8.25 3.32
C THR A 135 14.32 -7.16 4.32
N GLY A 136 14.18 -5.89 3.95
CA GLY A 136 14.66 -4.77 4.77
C GLY A 136 13.76 -3.54 4.70
N VAL A 137 13.86 -2.71 5.73
CA VAL A 137 13.18 -1.42 5.83
C VAL A 137 14.22 -0.32 6.06
N SER A 138 14.18 0.75 5.25
CA SER A 138 15.06 1.93 5.42
C SER A 138 14.23 3.17 5.69
N LEU A 139 14.65 3.96 6.69
CA LEU A 139 13.93 5.14 7.18
C LEU A 139 14.87 6.35 7.24
N GLN A 140 14.34 7.51 6.86
CA GLN A 140 14.98 8.82 6.92
C GLN A 140 14.02 9.80 7.62
N GLN A 141 14.17 9.98 8.94
CA GLN A 141 13.37 10.94 9.73
C GLN A 141 11.84 10.80 9.54
N ASN A 142 11.35 9.56 9.50
CA ASN A 142 9.93 9.28 9.23
C ASN A 142 9.08 9.19 10.49
N ALA A 143 7.80 9.57 10.37
CA ALA A 143 6.79 9.36 11.40
C ALA A 143 5.90 8.17 11.02
N ILE A 144 5.83 7.17 11.89
CA ILE A 144 5.08 5.92 11.63
C ILE A 144 4.16 5.66 12.81
N THR A 145 2.87 5.50 12.53
CA THR A 145 1.83 5.24 13.53
C THR A 145 1.10 3.95 13.20
N ILE A 146 0.91 3.09 14.20
CA ILE A 146 0.14 1.84 14.02
C ILE A 146 -1.34 2.20 14.01
N PRO A 147 -2.15 1.66 13.07
CA PRO A 147 -3.59 1.89 13.05
C PRO A 147 -4.25 1.47 14.37
N ALA A 148 -5.23 2.25 14.82
CA ALA A 148 -6.07 1.89 15.95
C ALA A 148 -6.77 0.54 15.71
N PRO A 149 -7.09 -0.23 16.77
CA PRO A 149 -7.80 -1.51 16.68
C PRO A 149 -9.09 -1.47 15.87
#